data_AF-A0A2V5N4S3-F1
#
_entry.id   AF-A0A2V5N4S3-F1
#
_cell.length_a   1.000
_cell.length_b   1.000
_cell.length_c   1.000
_cell.angle_alpha   90.00
_cell.angle_beta   90.00
_cell.angle_gamma   90.00
#
_symmetry.space_group_name_H-M   'P 1'
#
loop_
_entity.id
_entity.type
_entity.pdbx_description
1 polymer ?
#
loop_
_entity_poly.entity_id
_entity_poly.type
_entity_poly.pdbx_seq_one_letter_code
_entity_poly.pdbx_strand_id
1 'polypeptide(L)'
;MHATTTLLAASPTSSEVGQPVNFTATVTSPGGGVPTGMVTFQEGSTSLAQVPLTTNGTASFSTSALGVGSHTITAAYATDSLCASSSGSTTASVQASHTTTTAVTSSANPAEFKQAIMFAATVAAVVTGAGTPIGTVTFSDGASVLASGIPVDGNGHALFSTAVLTVGSHNITASRR
;
A
#
# COMPACT_ATOMS: atom_id res chain seq x y z
N MET A 1 -25.73 -36.31 5.66
CA MET A 1 -25.11 -35.02 5.30
C MET A 1 -23.73 -35.30 4.72
N HIS A 2 -23.37 -34.62 3.64
CA HIS A 2 -22.08 -34.78 2.96
C HIS A 2 -21.03 -33.89 3.62
N ALA A 3 -19.80 -34.39 3.77
CA ALA A 3 -18.69 -33.58 4.25
C ALA A 3 -18.32 -32.54 3.19
N THR A 4 -18.00 -31.32 3.63
CA THR A 4 -17.53 -30.25 2.75
C THR A 4 -16.09 -29.85 3.07
N THR A 5 -15.42 -29.28 2.08
CA THR A 5 -14.13 -28.60 2.25
C THR A 5 -14.26 -27.16 1.78
N THR A 6 -13.73 -26.23 2.57
CA THR A 6 -13.70 -24.79 2.22
C THR A 6 -12.25 -24.39 1.96
N LEU A 7 -11.99 -23.90 0.75
CA LEU A 7 -10.72 -23.27 0.37
C LEU A 7 -10.91 -21.77 0.33
N LEU A 8 -9.98 -21.02 0.89
CA LEU A 8 -10.01 -19.56 0.89
C LEU A 8 -8.74 -19.00 0.24
N ALA A 9 -8.91 -18.11 -0.72
CA ALA A 9 -7.83 -17.39 -1.38
C ALA A 9 -8.00 -15.87 -1.22
N ALA A 10 -6.89 -15.16 -1.06
CA ALA A 10 -6.83 -13.70 -1.09
C ALA A 10 -6.11 -13.23 -2.36
N SER A 11 -6.58 -12.16 -2.98
CA SER A 11 -5.94 -11.51 -4.11
C SER A 11 -6.07 -9.99 -4.04
N PRO A 12 -4.94 -9.25 -3.99
CA PRO A 12 -3.58 -9.74 -3.78
C PRO A 12 -3.36 -10.26 -2.35
N THR A 13 -2.33 -11.07 -2.10
CA THR A 13 -1.92 -11.49 -0.74
C THR A 13 -1.09 -10.43 -0.01
N SER A 14 -0.59 -9.44 -0.73
CA SER A 14 0.07 -8.25 -0.20
C SER A 14 -0.48 -7.01 -0.90
N SER A 15 -0.93 -6.02 -0.14
CA SER A 15 -1.45 -4.75 -0.64
C SER A 15 -0.91 -3.57 0.15
N GLU A 16 -1.09 -2.35 -0.36
CA GLU A 16 -0.90 -1.14 0.42
C GLU A 16 -2.19 -0.78 1.18
N VAL A 17 -2.06 -0.03 2.27
CA VAL A 17 -3.21 0.47 3.04
C VAL A 17 -4.19 1.23 2.14
N GLY A 18 -5.47 0.94 2.29
CA GLY A 18 -6.54 1.51 1.46
C GLY A 18 -6.73 0.85 0.09
N GLN A 19 -5.83 -0.05 -0.33
CA GLN A 19 -6.06 -0.87 -1.52
C GLN A 19 -7.03 -2.03 -1.22
N PRO A 20 -7.95 -2.37 -2.13
CA PRO A 20 -8.89 -3.45 -1.93
C PRO A 20 -8.19 -4.82 -1.99
N VAL A 21 -8.54 -5.70 -1.06
CA VAL A 21 -8.18 -7.13 -1.06
C VAL A 21 -9.45 -7.94 -1.29
N ASN A 22 -9.44 -8.81 -2.30
CA ASN A 22 -10.55 -9.70 -2.60
C ASN A 22 -10.30 -11.11 -2.04
N PHE A 23 -11.23 -11.59 -1.23
CA PHE A 23 -11.24 -12.91 -0.63
C PHE A 23 -12.29 -13.77 -1.33
N THR A 24 -11.88 -14.93 -1.84
CA THR A 24 -12.76 -15.88 -2.51
C THR A 24 -12.74 -17.21 -1.76
N ALA A 25 -13.88 -17.59 -1.19
CA ALA A 25 -14.11 -18.89 -0.60
C ALA A 25 -14.72 -19.84 -1.65
N THR A 26 -14.21 -21.05 -1.75
CA THR A 26 -14.74 -22.14 -2.58
C THR A 26 -15.07 -23.31 -1.68
N VAL A 27 -16.36 -23.64 -1.60
CA VAL A 27 -16.90 -24.75 -0.82
C VAL A 27 -17.20 -25.90 -1.77
N THR A 28 -16.58 -27.06 -1.54
CA THR A 28 -16.82 -28.26 -2.33
C THR A 28 -17.36 -29.40 -1.46
N SER A 29 -18.24 -30.22 -2.02
CA SER A 29 -18.76 -31.43 -1.37
C SER A 29 -18.36 -32.66 -2.19
N PRO A 30 -17.25 -33.35 -1.84
CA PRO A 30 -16.77 -34.52 -2.57
C PRO A 30 -17.78 -35.68 -2.57
N GLY A 31 -18.62 -35.75 -1.53
CA GLY A 31 -19.69 -36.76 -1.41
C GLY A 31 -20.92 -36.49 -2.29
N GLY A 32 -20.95 -35.38 -3.03
CA GLY A 32 -22.10 -34.94 -3.81
C GLY A 32 -22.97 -33.89 -3.08
N GLY A 33 -23.94 -33.33 -3.81
CA GLY A 33 -24.73 -32.18 -3.36
C GLY A 33 -24.07 -30.85 -3.67
N VAL A 34 -24.88 -29.86 -4.05
CA VAL A 34 -24.41 -28.47 -4.24
C VAL A 34 -24.51 -27.77 -2.88
N PRO A 35 -23.39 -27.33 -2.27
CA PRO A 35 -23.45 -26.56 -1.03
C PRO A 35 -24.26 -25.29 -1.23
N THR A 36 -25.26 -25.07 -0.38
CA THR A 36 -26.10 -23.86 -0.40
C THR A 36 -25.96 -23.10 0.91
N GLY A 37 -26.44 -21.87 0.97
CA GLY A 37 -26.43 -21.06 2.18
C GLY A 37 -25.34 -19.98 2.14
N MET A 38 -24.73 -19.71 3.30
CA MET A 38 -23.85 -18.56 3.49
C MET A 38 -22.46 -18.97 3.97
N VAL A 39 -21.46 -18.19 3.56
CA VAL A 39 -20.11 -18.19 4.10
C VAL A 39 -19.90 -16.93 4.91
N THR A 40 -19.42 -17.08 6.14
CA THR A 40 -19.05 -15.96 7.02
C THR A 40 -17.55 -15.76 6.94
N PHE A 41 -17.12 -14.57 6.50
CA PHE A 41 -15.73 -14.14 6.52
C PHE A 41 -15.45 -13.41 7.82
N GLN A 42 -14.42 -13.84 8.55
CA GLN A 42 -14.08 -13.30 9.86
C GLN A 42 -12.57 -13.19 10.05
N GLU A 43 -12.16 -12.22 10.87
CA GLU A 43 -10.80 -12.12 11.39
C GLU A 43 -10.84 -12.37 12.90
N GLY A 44 -10.26 -13.49 13.34
CA GLY A 44 -10.43 -13.95 14.71
C GLY A 44 -11.92 -14.17 15.05
N SER A 45 -12.42 -13.44 16.05
CA SER A 45 -13.85 -13.44 16.43
C SER A 45 -14.69 -12.37 15.74
N THR A 46 -14.09 -11.49 14.94
CA THR A 46 -14.78 -10.37 14.31
C THR A 46 -15.33 -10.79 12.96
N SER A 47 -16.66 -10.77 12.80
CA SER A 47 -17.31 -10.98 11.51
C SER A 47 -17.09 -9.78 10.60
N LEU A 48 -16.47 -10.00 9.44
CA LEU A 48 -16.22 -8.97 8.42
C LEU A 48 -17.37 -8.90 7.41
N ALA A 49 -17.85 -10.05 6.96
CA ALA A 49 -18.94 -10.15 6.00
C ALA A 49 -19.62 -11.52 6.04
N GLN A 50 -20.88 -11.55 5.61
CA GLN A 50 -21.61 -12.79 5.35
C GLN A 50 -22.08 -12.75 3.89
N VAL A 51 -21.70 -13.76 3.11
CA VAL A 51 -21.90 -13.78 1.66
C VAL A 51 -22.58 -15.09 1.26
N PRO A 52 -23.67 -15.06 0.48
CA PRO A 52 -24.31 -16.27 -0.02
C PRO A 52 -23.41 -17.01 -1.01
N LEU A 53 -23.48 -18.34 -1.00
CA LEU A 53 -22.83 -19.17 -2.01
C LEU A 53 -23.53 -19.01 -3.36
N THR A 54 -22.72 -18.89 -4.41
CA THR A 54 -23.20 -19.02 -5.79
C THR A 54 -23.52 -20.48 -6.11
N THR A 55 -24.18 -20.73 -7.25
CA THR A 55 -24.45 -22.10 -7.75
C THR A 55 -23.19 -22.92 -8.00
N ASN A 56 -22.01 -22.29 -8.09
CA ASN A 56 -20.72 -22.94 -8.24
C ASN A 56 -20.02 -23.21 -6.89
N GLY A 57 -20.68 -22.97 -5.76
CA GLY A 57 -20.10 -23.15 -4.43
C GLY A 57 -19.05 -22.08 -4.08
N THR A 58 -19.12 -20.88 -4.66
CA THR A 58 -18.19 -19.80 -4.37
C THR A 58 -18.85 -18.64 -3.64
N ALA A 59 -18.11 -17.96 -2.77
CA ALA A 59 -18.50 -16.71 -2.13
C ALA A 59 -17.31 -15.74 -2.18
N SER A 60 -17.55 -14.48 -2.55
CA SER A 60 -16.49 -13.48 -2.69
C SER A 60 -16.77 -12.23 -1.85
N PHE A 61 -15.75 -11.73 -1.17
CA PHE A 61 -15.78 -10.55 -0.33
C PHE A 61 -14.57 -9.65 -0.61
N SER A 62 -14.79 -8.37 -0.86
CA SER A 62 -13.72 -7.40 -1.07
C SER A 62 -13.76 -6.31 0.01
N THR A 63 -12.59 -5.95 0.54
CA THR A 63 -12.45 -4.90 1.56
C THR A 63 -11.16 -4.12 1.39
N SER A 64 -11.23 -2.79 1.59
CA SER A 64 -10.08 -1.88 1.70
C SER A 64 -9.87 -1.36 3.13
N ALA A 65 -10.64 -1.88 4.09
CA ALA A 65 -10.64 -1.41 5.48
C ALA A 65 -9.57 -2.08 6.37
N LEU A 66 -8.79 -3.03 5.81
CA LEU A 66 -7.71 -3.67 6.54
C LEU A 66 -6.60 -2.64 6.83
N GLY A 67 -6.19 -2.55 8.10
CA GLY A 67 -5.11 -1.67 8.56
C GLY A 67 -3.73 -2.22 8.16
N VAL A 68 -2.66 -1.49 8.46
CA VAL A 68 -1.29 -2.00 8.22
C VAL A 68 -1.02 -3.18 9.16
N GLY A 69 -0.59 -4.31 8.60
CA GLY A 69 -0.32 -5.53 9.36
C GLY A 69 -0.59 -6.81 8.59
N SER A 70 -0.52 -7.94 9.31
CA SER A 70 -0.91 -9.26 8.79
C SER A 70 -2.30 -9.61 9.30
N HIS A 71 -3.18 -9.95 8.38
CA HIS A 71 -4.59 -10.27 8.62
C HIS A 71 -4.85 -11.73 8.28
N THR A 72 -5.26 -12.52 9.27
CA THR A 72 -5.66 -13.91 9.06
C THR A 72 -7.19 -13.97 8.92
N ILE A 73 -7.65 -14.20 7.70
CA ILE A 73 -9.07 -14.28 7.39
C ILE A 73 -9.50 -15.74 7.35
N THR A 74 -10.61 -16.03 8.00
CA THR A 74 -11.27 -17.34 7.99
C THR A 74 -12.62 -17.22 7.30
N ALA A 75 -12.89 -18.13 6.37
CA ALA A 75 -14.18 -18.33 5.75
C ALA A 75 -14.81 -19.57 6.38
N ALA A 76 -15.93 -19.38 7.08
CA ALA A 76 -16.70 -20.43 7.72
C ALA A 76 -18.01 -20.66 6.95
N TYR A 77 -18.16 -21.86 6.39
CA TYR A 77 -19.40 -22.34 5.79
C TYR A 77 -20.27 -23.00 6.87
N ALA A 78 -21.52 -22.55 6.98
CA ALA A 78 -22.49 -23.14 7.91
C ALA A 78 -23.11 -24.42 7.33
N THR A 79 -23.50 -25.34 8.21
CA THR A 79 -24.23 -26.55 7.81
C THR A 79 -25.56 -26.18 7.16
N ASP A 80 -25.91 -26.86 6.06
CA ASP A 80 -27.24 -26.80 5.45
C ASP A 80 -27.95 -28.18 5.54
N SER A 81 -29.07 -28.35 4.84
CA SER A 81 -29.85 -29.60 4.87
C SER A 81 -29.13 -30.81 4.26
N LEU A 82 -28.09 -30.59 3.44
CA LEU A 82 -27.41 -31.61 2.66
C LEU A 82 -25.91 -31.72 2.99
N CYS A 83 -25.29 -30.62 3.41
CA CYS A 83 -23.86 -30.42 3.54
C CYS A 83 -23.48 -29.99 4.96
N ALA A 84 -22.46 -30.64 5.53
CA ALA A 84 -21.90 -30.28 6.84
C ALA A 84 -21.07 -28.99 6.76
N SER A 85 -20.95 -28.28 7.89
CA SER A 85 -20.11 -27.08 8.04
C SER A 85 -18.63 -27.39 7.79
N SER A 86 -17.92 -26.43 7.20
CA SER A 86 -16.45 -26.47 7.06
C SER A 86 -15.87 -25.06 7.11
N SER A 87 -14.54 -24.96 7.23
CA SER A 87 -13.85 -23.66 7.27
C SER A 87 -12.50 -23.74 6.57
N GLY A 88 -12.06 -22.61 6.02
CA GLY A 88 -10.72 -22.41 5.46
C GLY A 88 -10.17 -21.04 5.82
N SER A 89 -8.85 -20.92 5.94
CA SER A 89 -8.19 -19.66 6.30
C SER A 89 -7.12 -19.27 5.30
N THR A 90 -6.89 -17.97 5.16
CA THR A 90 -5.78 -17.40 4.38
C THR A 90 -5.22 -16.18 5.08
N THR A 91 -4.03 -15.76 4.69
CA THR A 91 -3.37 -14.57 5.22
C THR A 91 -3.22 -13.52 4.13
N ALA A 92 -3.64 -12.29 4.43
CA ALA A 92 -3.35 -11.11 3.64
C ALA A 92 -2.45 -10.16 4.45
N SER A 93 -1.52 -9.50 3.79
CA SER A 93 -0.66 -8.49 4.41
C SER A 93 -0.94 -7.13 3.81
N VAL A 94 -1.00 -6.11 4.66
CA VAL A 94 -1.21 -4.73 4.25
C VAL A 94 -0.01 -3.93 4.72
N GLN A 95 0.62 -3.26 3.78
CA GLN A 95 1.81 -2.45 3.99
C GLN A 95 1.43 -0.96 4.03
N ALA A 96 2.21 -0.15 4.72
CA ALA A 96 2.05 1.30 4.66
C ALA A 96 2.32 1.79 3.24
N SER A 97 1.48 2.72 2.75
CA SER A 97 1.73 3.40 1.48
C SER A 97 2.69 4.57 1.74
N HIS A 98 3.72 4.68 0.90
CA HIS A 98 4.73 5.73 1.01
C HIS A 98 4.65 6.64 -0.20
N THR A 99 3.97 7.78 -0.05
CA THR A 99 4.08 8.86 -1.04
C THR A 99 4.95 9.97 -0.47
N THR A 100 5.87 10.52 -1.27
CA THR A 100 6.72 11.64 -0.85
C THR A 100 6.52 12.83 -1.78
N THR A 101 6.40 14.03 -1.21
CA THR A 101 6.50 15.28 -1.96
C THR A 101 7.87 15.89 -1.72
N THR A 102 8.44 16.52 -2.75
CA THR A 102 9.71 17.25 -2.64
C THR A 102 9.48 18.69 -3.04
N ALA A 103 9.73 19.63 -2.13
CA ALA A 103 9.69 21.05 -2.39
C ALA A 103 11.10 21.63 -2.34
N VAL A 104 11.43 22.55 -3.25
CA VAL A 104 12.73 23.24 -3.26
C VAL A 104 12.52 24.71 -2.92
N THR A 105 13.34 25.21 -2.01
CA THR A 105 13.44 26.64 -1.70
C THR A 105 14.85 27.13 -1.98
N SER A 106 14.98 28.41 -2.32
CA SER A 106 16.26 29.08 -2.58
C SER A 106 16.49 30.15 -1.51
N SER A 107 17.73 30.28 -1.03
CA SER A 107 18.12 31.36 -0.12
C SER A 107 18.09 32.75 -0.77
N ALA A 108 18.14 32.82 -2.10
CA ALA A 108 18.07 34.07 -2.86
C ALA A 108 17.37 33.84 -4.22
N ASN A 109 16.34 34.62 -4.50
CA ASN A 109 15.68 34.68 -5.81
C ASN A 109 14.99 36.05 -5.98
N PRO A 110 15.53 36.97 -6.82
CA PRO A 110 16.72 36.83 -7.67
C PRO A 110 18.04 36.83 -6.87
N ALA A 111 19.14 36.43 -7.50
CA ALA A 111 20.49 36.40 -6.92
C ALA A 111 21.51 37.03 -7.86
N GLU A 112 22.62 37.56 -7.31
CA GLU A 112 23.70 38.14 -8.11
C GLU A 112 24.58 37.07 -8.77
N PHE A 113 25.22 37.41 -9.88
CA PHE A 113 26.12 36.49 -10.57
C PHE A 113 27.29 36.09 -9.67
N LYS A 114 27.55 34.78 -9.56
CA LYS A 114 28.53 34.16 -8.64
C LYS A 114 28.22 34.28 -7.15
N GLN A 115 27.05 34.80 -6.77
CA GLN A 115 26.59 34.70 -5.39
C GLN A 115 26.39 33.22 -5.04
N ALA A 116 26.85 32.82 -3.85
CA ALA A 116 26.55 31.49 -3.33
C ALA A 116 25.06 31.42 -2.97
N ILE A 117 24.34 30.50 -3.62
CA ILE A 117 22.92 30.22 -3.36
C ILE A 117 22.82 28.87 -2.68
N MET A 118 22.10 28.84 -1.57
CA MET A 118 21.74 27.60 -0.89
C MET A 118 20.32 27.20 -1.31
N PHE A 119 20.21 26.00 -1.86
CA PHE A 119 18.95 25.32 -2.13
C PHE A 119 18.64 24.35 -1.00
N ALA A 120 17.43 24.44 -0.47
CA ALA A 120 16.91 23.50 0.51
C ALA A 120 15.76 22.71 -0.10
N ALA A 121 15.96 21.41 -0.26
CA ALA A 121 14.90 20.46 -0.59
C ALA A 121 14.28 19.94 0.70
N THR A 122 12.95 20.01 0.79
CA THR A 122 12.17 19.42 1.87
C THR A 122 11.39 18.24 1.30
N VAL A 123 11.74 17.03 1.76
CA VAL A 123 11.09 15.77 1.43
C VAL A 123 10.11 15.46 2.55
N ALA A 124 8.83 15.70 2.30
CA ALA A 124 7.77 15.30 3.22
C ALA A 124 7.23 13.95 2.77
N ALA A 125 7.15 12.98 3.68
CA ALA A 125 6.37 11.78 3.42
C ALA A 125 4.93 11.97 3.89
N VAL A 126 3.99 11.65 3.02
CA VAL A 126 2.62 11.35 3.40
C VAL A 126 2.58 9.85 3.62
N VAL A 127 2.95 9.42 4.84
CA VAL A 127 2.84 8.01 5.23
C VAL A 127 1.58 7.83 6.06
N THR A 128 0.65 7.03 5.58
CA THR A 128 -0.37 6.41 6.42
C THR A 128 0.27 5.20 7.12
N GLY A 129 1.03 5.47 8.19
CA GLY A 129 1.76 4.45 8.96
C GLY A 129 3.24 4.79 9.15
N ALA A 130 3.54 5.60 10.18
CA ALA A 130 4.84 6.07 10.67
C ALA A 130 6.13 5.59 9.97
N GLY A 131 6.84 6.54 9.35
CA GLY A 131 8.26 6.43 8.98
C GLY A 131 8.79 7.73 8.37
N THR A 132 9.94 8.21 8.83
CA THR A 132 10.64 9.34 8.18
C THR A 132 11.32 8.82 6.91
N PRO A 133 11.11 9.44 5.73
CA PRO A 133 11.76 9.01 4.50
C PRO A 133 13.27 9.24 4.59
N ILE A 134 14.03 8.18 4.81
CA ILE A 134 15.49 8.16 4.59
C ILE A 134 15.78 8.02 3.10
N GLY A 135 16.85 8.62 2.60
CA GLY A 135 17.23 8.50 1.19
C GLY A 135 18.15 9.62 0.72
N THR A 136 18.27 9.73 -0.60
CA THR A 136 19.06 10.80 -1.23
C THR A 136 18.22 11.61 -2.20
N VAL A 137 18.62 12.87 -2.40
CA VAL A 137 18.02 13.81 -3.34
C VAL A 137 19.03 14.16 -4.43
N THR A 138 18.52 14.35 -5.65
CA THR A 138 19.25 14.91 -6.79
C THR A 138 18.66 16.27 -7.12
N PHE A 139 19.50 17.31 -7.19
CA PHE A 139 19.14 18.66 -7.63
C PHE A 139 19.48 18.82 -9.11
N SER A 140 18.52 19.34 -9.90
CA SER A 140 18.67 19.56 -11.33
C SER A 140 18.18 20.95 -11.72
N ASP A 141 18.84 21.57 -12.69
CA ASP A 141 18.36 22.73 -13.42
C ASP A 141 17.83 22.29 -14.78
N GLY A 142 16.50 22.23 -14.92
CA GLY A 142 15.87 21.56 -16.06
C GLY A 142 16.35 20.10 -16.19
N ALA A 143 17.00 19.77 -17.31
CA ALA A 143 17.56 18.44 -17.57
C ALA A 143 18.99 18.23 -17.05
N SER A 144 19.67 19.29 -16.60
CA SER A 144 21.06 19.22 -16.16
C SER A 144 21.14 18.94 -14.67
N VAL A 145 21.87 17.89 -14.28
CA VAL A 145 22.08 17.56 -12.87
C VAL A 145 23.13 18.50 -12.27
N LEU A 146 22.79 19.21 -11.20
CA LEU A 146 23.70 20.08 -10.45
C LEU A 146 24.40 19.32 -9.33
N ALA A 147 23.67 18.45 -8.63
CA ALA A 147 24.21 17.61 -7.57
C ALA A 147 23.36 16.35 -7.41
N SER A 148 23.99 15.24 -7.07
CA SER A 148 23.32 13.95 -6.84
C SER A 148 23.80 13.32 -5.53
N GLY A 149 22.95 12.47 -4.93
CA GLY A 149 23.30 11.76 -3.71
C GLY A 149 23.31 12.63 -2.45
N ILE A 150 22.63 13.78 -2.45
CA ILE A 150 22.56 14.64 -1.26
C ILE A 150 21.71 13.93 -0.20
N PRO A 151 22.26 13.64 1.00
CA PRO A 151 21.53 12.91 2.02
C PRO A 151 20.37 13.74 2.57
N VAL A 152 19.24 13.07 2.81
CA VAL A 152 18.10 13.62 3.53
C VAL A 152 18.33 13.38 5.04
N ASP A 153 18.25 14.44 5.84
CA ASP A 153 18.40 14.35 7.30
C ASP A 153 17.17 13.73 7.99
N GLY A 154 17.25 13.54 9.31
CA GLY A 154 16.16 12.98 10.12
C GLY A 154 14.87 13.82 10.18
N ASN A 155 14.90 15.04 9.64
CA ASN A 155 13.76 15.94 9.53
C ASN A 155 13.22 16.04 8.08
N GLY A 156 13.80 15.29 7.12
CA GLY A 156 13.37 15.33 5.73
C GLY A 156 14.04 16.44 4.90
N HIS A 157 15.12 17.07 5.36
CA HIS A 157 15.79 18.14 4.63
C HIS A 157 17.07 17.68 3.92
N ALA A 158 17.30 18.19 2.71
CA ALA A 158 18.54 18.06 1.97
C ALA A 158 19.01 19.46 1.52
N LEU A 159 20.29 19.78 1.77
CA LEU A 159 20.87 21.10 1.49
C LEU A 159 21.95 20.99 0.41
N PHE A 160 21.90 21.90 -0.56
CA PHE A 160 22.90 22.01 -1.62
C PHE A 160 23.26 23.48 -1.86
N SER A 161 24.54 23.82 -1.88
CA SER A 161 25.01 25.17 -2.16
C SER A 161 25.80 25.22 -3.46
N THR A 162 25.53 26.21 -4.31
CA THR A 162 26.25 26.42 -5.57
C THR A 162 26.44 27.91 -5.86
N ALA A 163 27.55 28.25 -6.53
CA ALA A 163 27.86 29.60 -7.02
C ALA A 163 28.15 29.60 -8.54
N VAL A 164 27.90 28.48 -9.23
CA VAL A 164 28.27 28.28 -10.64
C VAL A 164 27.10 28.43 -11.61
N LEU A 165 25.94 28.90 -11.13
CA LEU A 165 24.79 29.18 -12.00
C LEU A 165 25.15 30.29 -13.01
N THR A 166 24.73 30.09 -14.25
CA THR A 166 24.95 31.05 -15.33
C THR A 166 24.03 32.25 -15.18
N VAL A 167 24.23 33.30 -15.99
CA VAL A 167 23.27 34.42 -16.02
C VAL A 167 22.03 33.95 -16.78
N GLY A 168 20.85 33.99 -16.14
CA GLY A 168 19.60 33.60 -16.77
C GLY A 168 18.54 33.17 -15.75
N SER A 169 17.41 32.68 -16.26
CA SER A 169 16.40 32.01 -15.43
C SER A 169 16.76 30.52 -15.30
N HIS A 170 16.69 30.02 -14.08
CA HIS A 170 16.96 28.62 -13.74
C HIS A 170 15.70 28.00 -13.13
N ASN A 171 15.41 26.75 -13.49
CA ASN A 171 14.29 25.99 -12.93
C ASN A 171 14.82 24.83 -12.10
N ILE A 172 15.09 25.13 -10.82
CA ILE A 172 15.70 24.16 -9.91
C ILE A 172 14.63 23.20 -9.39
N THR A 173 14.83 21.94 -9.69
CA THR A 173 13.99 20.83 -9.23
C THR A 173 14.81 19.88 -8.38
N ALA A 174 14.14 19.17 -7.48
CA ALA A 174 14.76 18.13 -6.68
C ALA A 174 13.90 16.86 -6.78
N SER A 175 14.56 15.73 -7.00
CA SER A 175 13.91 14.41 -7.01
C SER A 175 14.57 13.47 -6.02
N ARG A 176 13.76 12.70 -5.31
CA ARG A 176 14.21 11.63 -4.42
C ARG A 176 14.58 10.40 -5.25
N ARG A 177 15.65 9.72 -4.86
CA ARG A 177 16.06 8.42 -5.39
C ARG A 177 16.08 7.35 -4.30
#